data_AF-A0A4Z1G2G1-F1
#
_entry.id   AF-A0A4Z1G2G1-F1
#
_cell.length_a   1.000
_cell.length_b   1.000
_cell.length_c   1.000
_cell.angle_alpha   90.00
_cell.angle_beta   90.00
_cell.angle_gamma   90.00
#
_symmetry.space_group_name_H-M   'P 1'
#
loop_
_entity.id
_entity.type
_entity.pdbx_description
1 polymer ?
#
loop_
_entity_poly.entity_id
_entity_poly.type
_entity_poly.pdbx_seq_one_letter_code
_entity_poly.pdbx_strand_id
1 'polypeptide(L)'
;MAIEEIITDPSLKLALETSNQTREQAIALLDFVSAASTTSPPSNEVLLQISKQQKLLLTYLAQLRGLHRDSHAGARETKALTAEARQEVDRLHLQLQNLYYEQRHLQGEIAACESYDHKYQQLPLIPVDEFLAQHPEHADADENSLMIARIDHEHQERLKLEEQRQGLLKKKQGLIADNKKRKDDLANLDKDLEKFIDAAKPIQKTFERVV
;
A
#
# COMPACT_ATOMS: atom_id res chain seq x y z
N MET A 1 11.29 28.04 -50.14
CA MET A 1 11.62 28.88 -48.96
C MET A 1 13.12 28.85 -48.80
N ALA A 2 13.77 30.01 -48.77
CA ALA A 2 15.22 30.08 -48.64
C ALA A 2 15.62 29.49 -47.28
N ILE A 3 16.70 28.70 -47.25
CA ILE A 3 17.22 28.04 -46.03
C ILE A 3 17.50 29.08 -44.92
N GLU A 4 17.71 30.34 -45.31
CA GLU A 4 17.91 31.50 -44.44
C GLU A 4 16.72 31.82 -43.53
N GLU A 5 15.49 31.43 -43.88
CA GLU A 5 14.30 31.67 -43.04
C GLU A 5 14.08 30.57 -41.98
N ILE A 6 14.68 29.39 -42.14
CA ILE A 6 14.44 28.22 -41.30
C ILE A 6 15.38 28.20 -40.08
N ILE A 7 16.58 28.75 -40.22
CA ILE A 7 17.59 28.75 -39.16
C ILE A 7 17.37 29.98 -38.28
N THR A 8 16.85 29.81 -37.07
CA THR A 8 16.61 30.91 -36.11
C THR A 8 17.80 31.22 -35.22
N ASP A 9 18.64 30.21 -34.93
CA ASP A 9 19.76 30.33 -34.01
C ASP A 9 20.86 31.28 -34.53
N PRO A 10 21.31 32.27 -33.74
CA PRO A 10 22.27 33.28 -34.19
C PRO A 10 23.64 32.70 -34.55
N SER A 11 24.10 31.65 -33.85
CA SER A 11 25.40 31.01 -34.15
C SER A 11 25.35 30.22 -35.45
N LEU A 12 24.24 29.53 -35.71
CA LEU A 12 24.01 28.80 -36.96
C LEU A 12 23.79 29.74 -38.15
N LYS A 13 23.14 30.90 -37.94
CA LYS A 13 23.04 31.95 -38.96
C LYS A 13 24.43 32.49 -39.36
N LEU A 14 25.28 32.80 -38.39
CA LEU A 14 26.64 33.26 -38.64
C LEU A 14 27.46 32.21 -39.39
N ALA A 15 27.32 30.93 -39.04
CA ALA A 15 27.97 29.83 -39.75
C ALA A 15 27.47 29.70 -41.20
N LEU A 16 26.16 29.85 -41.44
CA LEU A 16 25.57 29.83 -42.78
C LEU A 16 26.10 30.99 -43.63
N GLU A 17 26.09 32.21 -43.09
CA GLU A 17 26.59 33.41 -43.76
C GLU A 17 28.08 33.27 -44.10
N THR A 18 28.90 32.86 -43.14
CA THR A 18 30.34 32.63 -43.34
C THR A 18 30.57 31.53 -44.38
N SER A 19 29.74 30.48 -44.41
CA SER A 19 29.81 29.41 -45.41
C SER A 19 29.49 29.92 -46.81
N ASN A 20 28.45 30.73 -46.97
CA ASN A 20 28.08 31.36 -48.24
C ASN A 20 29.20 32.30 -48.73
N GLN A 21 29.73 33.17 -47.86
CA GLN A 21 30.85 34.06 -48.18
C GLN A 21 32.12 33.27 -48.57
N THR A 22 32.42 32.17 -47.87
CA THR A 22 33.53 31.28 -48.21
C THR A 22 33.34 30.67 -49.60
N ARG A 23 32.12 30.21 -49.91
CA ARG A 23 31.79 29.61 -51.21
C ARG A 23 31.93 30.63 -52.33
N GLU A 24 31.36 31.82 -52.18
CA GLU A 24 31.44 32.90 -53.15
C GLU A 24 32.90 33.31 -53.40
N GLN A 25 33.71 33.45 -52.35
CA GLN A 25 35.12 33.78 -52.47
C GLN A 25 35.94 32.67 -53.15
N ALA A 26 35.58 31.40 -52.93
CA ALA A 26 36.22 30.27 -53.60
C ALA A 26 35.89 30.23 -55.10
N ILE A 27 34.63 30.48 -55.46
CA ILE A 27 34.19 30.58 -56.86
C ILE A 27 34.89 31.77 -57.55
N ALA A 28 34.89 32.94 -56.93
CA ALA A 28 35.55 34.13 -57.46
C ALA A 28 37.05 33.93 -57.70
N LEU A 29 37.76 33.24 -56.79
CA LEU A 29 39.16 32.88 -56.98
C LEU A 29 39.35 31.90 -58.14
N LEU A 30 38.46 30.91 -58.30
CA LEU A 30 38.52 29.94 -59.39
C LEU A 30 38.28 30.61 -60.75
N ASP A 31 37.30 31.51 -60.84
CA ASP A 31 37.01 32.30 -62.02
C ASP A 31 38.19 33.21 -62.38
N PHE A 32 38.82 33.84 -61.37
CA PHE A 32 39.99 34.68 -61.57
C PHE A 32 41.21 33.89 -62.08
N VAL A 33 41.48 32.71 -61.50
CA VAL A 33 42.58 31.84 -61.92
C VAL A 33 42.34 31.28 -63.32
N SER A 34 41.12 30.87 -63.64
CA SER A 34 40.77 30.35 -64.97
C SER A 34 40.90 31.42 -66.06
N ALA A 35 40.48 32.66 -65.80
CA ALA A 35 40.69 33.79 -66.71
C ALA A 35 42.18 34.12 -66.90
N ALA A 36 42.97 34.16 -65.82
CA ALA A 36 44.41 34.47 -65.87
C ALA A 36 45.26 33.41 -66.60
N SER A 37 44.80 32.15 -66.63
CA SER A 37 45.49 31.02 -67.27
C SER A 37 45.51 31.07 -68.81
N THR A 38 44.72 31.96 -69.42
CA THR A 38 44.67 32.13 -70.89
C THR A 38 45.75 33.06 -71.43
N THR A 39 46.49 33.76 -70.56
CA THR A 39 47.59 34.69 -70.91
C THR A 39 48.94 34.15 -70.41
N SER A 40 49.84 33.79 -71.33
CA SER A 40 51.25 33.46 -71.05
C SER A 40 52.00 34.62 -70.38
N PRO A 41 53.18 34.36 -69.78
CA PRO A 41 53.34 34.05 -68.35
C PRO A 41 52.62 35.06 -67.41
N PRO A 42 52.18 34.63 -66.21
CA PRO A 42 51.45 35.50 -65.30
C PRO A 42 52.34 36.67 -64.85
N SER A 43 51.89 37.89 -65.09
CA SER A 43 52.52 39.09 -64.55
C SER A 43 52.59 39.02 -63.02
N ASN A 44 53.65 39.57 -62.41
CA ASN A 44 53.83 39.62 -60.95
C ASN A 44 52.61 40.24 -60.23
N GLU A 45 51.89 41.13 -60.90
CA GLU A 45 50.67 41.76 -60.37
C GLU A 45 49.51 40.77 -60.23
N VAL A 46 49.36 39.84 -61.17
CA VAL A 46 48.35 38.77 -61.14
C VAL A 46 48.64 37.79 -59.99
N LEU A 47 49.91 37.40 -59.83
CA LEU A 47 50.33 36.53 -58.73
C LEU A 47 50.08 37.17 -57.35
N LEU A 48 50.28 38.48 -57.22
CA LEU A 48 49.99 39.22 -56.00
C LEU A 48 48.48 39.22 -55.68
N GLN A 49 47.62 39.37 -56.68
CA GLN A 49 46.16 39.33 -56.50
C GLN A 49 45.66 37.93 -56.12
N ILE A 50 46.19 36.88 -56.75
CA ILE A 50 45.90 35.48 -56.38
C ILE A 50 46.28 35.25 -54.90
N SER A 51 47.47 35.69 -54.49
CA SER A 51 47.91 35.55 -53.09
C SER A 51 47.00 36.27 -52.10
N LYS A 52 46.51 37.48 -52.44
CA LYS A 52 45.55 38.22 -51.60
C LYS A 52 44.22 37.49 -51.47
N GLN A 53 43.64 37.05 -52.59
CA GLN A 53 42.37 36.32 -52.60
C GLN A 53 42.48 34.96 -51.89
N GLN A 54 43.61 34.26 -52.02
CA GLN A 54 43.90 33.03 -51.30
C GLN A 54 43.98 33.26 -49.78
N LYS A 55 44.62 34.35 -49.33
CA LYS A 55 44.65 34.71 -47.91
C LYS A 55 43.26 34.98 -47.37
N LEU A 56 42.42 35.70 -48.12
CA LEU A 56 41.04 35.98 -47.73
C LEU A 56 40.21 34.69 -47.60
N LEU A 57 40.35 33.76 -48.56
CA LEU A 57 39.71 32.45 -48.49
C LEU A 57 40.16 31.64 -47.26
N LEU A 58 41.47 31.64 -46.96
CA LEU A 58 42.00 30.96 -45.78
C LEU A 58 41.47 31.55 -44.47
N THR A 59 41.26 32.87 -44.41
CA THR A 59 40.63 33.54 -43.25
C THR A 59 39.20 33.06 -43.05
N TYR A 60 38.38 33.03 -44.11
CA TYR A 60 37.01 32.52 -44.02
C TYR A 60 36.95 31.04 -43.64
N LEU A 61 37.84 30.20 -44.19
CA LEU A 61 37.94 28.79 -43.79
C LEU A 61 38.37 28.60 -42.33
N ALA A 62 39.23 29.47 -41.80
CA ALA A 62 39.61 29.44 -40.39
C ALA A 62 38.42 29.81 -39.49
N GLN A 63 37.65 30.84 -39.85
CA GLN A 63 36.42 31.21 -39.14
C GLN A 63 35.39 30.08 -39.15
N LEU A 64 35.13 29.46 -40.30
CA LEU A 64 34.20 28.34 -40.42
C LEU A 64 34.62 27.13 -39.56
N ARG A 65 35.92 26.83 -39.49
CA ARG A 65 36.44 25.78 -38.60
C ARG A 65 36.26 26.13 -37.12
N GLY A 66 36.38 27.40 -36.74
CA GLY A 66 36.09 27.89 -35.40
C GLY A 66 34.62 27.65 -35.05
N LEU A 67 33.71 28.16 -35.86
CA LEU A 67 32.26 28.00 -35.67
C LEU A 67 31.83 26.52 -35.62
N HIS A 68 32.44 25.65 -36.43
CA HIS A 68 32.21 24.22 -36.34
C HIS A 68 32.62 23.63 -34.98
N ARG A 69 33.80 24.00 -34.46
CA ARG A 69 34.27 23.52 -33.15
C ARG A 69 33.36 24.02 -32.03
N ASP A 70 32.92 25.26 -32.09
CA ASP A 70 32.04 25.87 -31.09
C ASP A 70 30.67 25.16 -31.08
N SER A 71 30.09 24.88 -32.24
CA SER A 71 28.85 24.09 -32.35
C SER A 71 28.99 22.68 -31.78
N HIS A 72 30.12 22.00 -32.02
CA HIS A 72 30.38 20.69 -31.42
C HIS A 72 30.54 20.77 -29.91
N ALA A 73 31.17 21.82 -29.39
CA ALA A 73 31.31 22.04 -27.95
C ALA A 73 29.94 22.28 -27.31
N GLY A 74 29.12 23.17 -27.87
CA GLY A 74 27.77 23.45 -27.37
C GLY A 74 26.84 22.22 -27.40
N ALA A 75 26.93 21.39 -28.45
CA ALA A 75 26.19 20.14 -28.51
C ALA A 75 26.60 19.14 -27.41
N ARG A 76 27.91 19.05 -27.10
CA ARG A 76 28.42 18.22 -26.01
C ARG A 76 28.00 18.73 -24.65
N GLU A 77 28.05 20.05 -24.44
CA GLU A 77 27.61 20.68 -23.20
C GLU A 77 26.10 20.44 -22.96
N THR A 78 25.27 20.69 -23.97
CA THR A 78 23.83 20.43 -23.90
C THR A 78 23.53 18.96 -23.58
N LYS A 79 24.29 18.03 -24.18
CA LYS A 79 24.17 16.60 -23.88
C LYS A 79 24.56 16.27 -22.44
N ALA A 80 25.58 16.92 -21.90
CA ALA A 80 25.99 16.73 -20.50
C ALA A 80 24.93 17.26 -19.54
N LEU A 81 24.45 18.49 -19.74
CA LEU A 81 23.41 19.13 -18.91
C LEU A 81 22.11 18.32 -18.91
N THR A 82 21.67 17.85 -20.09
CA THR A 82 20.46 17.02 -20.20
C THR A 82 20.63 15.65 -19.55
N ALA A 83 21.83 15.05 -19.60
CA ALA A 83 22.11 13.79 -18.92
C ALA A 83 22.12 13.94 -17.39
N GLU A 84 22.67 15.04 -16.87
CA GLU A 84 22.66 15.34 -15.43
C GLU A 84 21.24 15.57 -14.92
N ALA A 85 20.45 16.41 -15.60
CA ALA A 85 19.05 16.64 -15.25
C ALA A 85 18.23 15.34 -15.29
N ARG A 86 18.48 14.48 -16.28
CA ARG A 86 17.84 13.16 -16.36
C ARG A 86 18.22 12.28 -15.16
N GLN A 87 19.50 12.24 -14.79
CA GLN A 87 19.96 11.45 -13.66
C GLN A 87 19.32 11.92 -12.34
N GLU A 88 19.14 13.23 -12.18
CA GLU A 88 18.43 13.78 -11.02
C GLU A 88 16.96 13.33 -10.99
N VAL A 89 16.27 13.41 -12.12
CA VAL A 89 14.89 12.92 -12.25
C VAL A 89 14.79 11.43 -11.92
N ASP A 90 15.70 10.61 -12.43
CA ASP A 90 15.73 9.18 -12.16
C ASP A 90 15.94 8.89 -10.66
N ARG A 91 16.82 9.65 -10.00
CA ARG A 91 17.05 9.56 -8.54
C ARG A 91 15.79 9.91 -7.75
N LEU A 92 15.12 11.02 -8.10
CA LEU A 92 13.89 11.44 -7.43
C LEU A 92 12.74 10.45 -7.67
N HIS A 93 12.66 9.87 -8.87
CA HIS A 93 11.67 8.84 -9.19
C HIS A 93 11.86 7.59 -8.32
N LEU A 94 13.10 7.15 -8.11
CA LEU A 94 13.40 6.04 -7.21
C LEU A 94 13.00 6.34 -5.77
N GLN A 95 13.28 7.56 -5.28
CA GLN A 95 12.86 7.98 -3.93
C GLN A 95 11.34 7.99 -3.79
N LEU A 96 10.62 8.45 -4.81
CA LEU A 96 9.16 8.41 -4.84
C LEU A 96 8.62 6.98 -4.81
N GLN A 97 9.23 6.05 -5.54
CA GLN A 97 8.85 4.64 -5.50
C GLN A 97 9.02 4.02 -4.10
N ASN A 98 10.11 4.36 -3.40
CA ASN A 98 10.33 3.92 -2.02
C ASN A 98 9.21 4.43 -1.09
N LEU A 99 8.81 5.69 -1.22
CA LEU A 99 7.70 6.26 -0.44
C LEU A 99 6.36 5.57 -0.75
N TYR A 100 6.07 5.26 -2.02
CA TYR A 100 4.85 4.52 -2.37
C TYR A 100 4.84 3.11 -1.80
N TYR A 101 6.01 2.46 -1.70
CA TYR A 101 6.12 1.16 -1.06
C TYR A 101 5.82 1.27 0.44
N GLU A 102 6.45 2.22 1.12
CA GLU A 102 6.24 2.49 2.55
C GLU A 102 4.76 2.82 2.84
N GLN A 103 4.14 3.69 2.03
CA GLN A 103 2.73 4.02 2.16
C GLN A 103 1.84 2.77 2.05
N ARG A 104 2.05 1.93 1.04
CA ARG A 104 1.26 0.70 0.88
C ARG A 104 1.47 -0.28 2.03
N HIS A 105 2.70 -0.38 2.53
CA HIS A 105 3.01 -1.22 3.67
C HIS A 105 2.25 -0.75 4.92
N LEU A 106 2.35 0.53 5.27
CA LEU A 106 1.64 1.12 6.41
C LEU A 106 0.12 1.00 6.27
N GLN A 107 -0.42 1.23 5.06
CA GLN A 107 -1.86 1.03 4.81
C GLN A 107 -2.28 -0.43 5.04
N GLY A 108 -1.44 -1.39 4.65
CA GLY A 108 -1.68 -2.81 4.92
C GLY A 108 -1.67 -3.14 6.41
N GLU A 109 -0.73 -2.57 7.17
CA GLU A 109 -0.67 -2.74 8.62
C GLU A 109 -1.86 -2.09 9.34
N ILE A 110 -2.26 -0.88 8.94
CA ILE A 110 -3.46 -0.21 9.46
C ILE A 110 -4.69 -1.07 9.21
N ALA A 111 -4.89 -1.55 7.97
CA ALA A 111 -6.02 -2.41 7.64
C ALA A 111 -6.01 -3.71 8.43
N ALA A 112 -4.84 -4.30 8.67
CA ALA A 112 -4.71 -5.50 9.50
C ALA A 112 -5.12 -5.22 10.95
N CYS A 113 -4.66 -4.10 11.53
CA CYS A 113 -5.05 -3.68 12.88
C CYS A 113 -6.54 -3.35 12.99
N GLU A 114 -7.12 -2.67 12.00
CA GLU A 114 -8.55 -2.32 11.96
C GLU A 114 -9.44 -3.56 11.76
N SER A 115 -8.95 -4.56 11.01
CA SER A 115 -9.67 -5.83 10.79
C SER A 115 -9.59 -6.80 11.96
N TYR A 116 -8.92 -6.42 13.05
CA TYR A 116 -8.78 -7.29 14.21
C TYR A 116 -10.16 -7.60 14.82
N ASP A 117 -10.52 -8.88 14.84
CA ASP A 117 -11.79 -9.34 15.39
C ASP A 117 -11.78 -9.26 16.92
N HIS A 118 -12.35 -8.18 17.43
CA HIS A 118 -12.52 -7.95 18.85
C HIS A 118 -13.65 -8.82 19.41
N LYS A 119 -13.30 -9.95 20.03
CA LYS A 119 -14.28 -10.91 20.61
C LYS A 119 -15.34 -10.28 21.51
N TYR A 120 -15.02 -9.18 22.21
CA TYR A 120 -15.96 -8.50 23.10
C TYR A 120 -17.17 -7.93 22.35
N GLN A 121 -17.04 -7.61 21.06
CA GLN A 121 -18.13 -7.11 20.22
C GLN A 121 -19.19 -8.17 19.92
N GLN A 122 -18.84 -9.45 20.06
CA GLN A 122 -19.75 -10.58 19.84
C GLN A 122 -20.49 -11.00 21.13
N LEU A 123 -20.20 -10.37 22.28
CA LEU A 123 -20.88 -10.69 23.53
C LEU A 123 -22.33 -10.19 23.48
N PRO A 124 -23.31 -11.00 23.91
CA PRO A 124 -24.70 -10.58 24.01
C PRO A 124 -24.90 -9.72 25.27
N LEU A 125 -24.38 -8.50 25.24
CA LEU A 125 -24.52 -7.51 26.31
C LEU A 125 -25.94 -6.91 26.29
N ILE A 126 -26.46 -6.56 27.46
CA ILE A 126 -27.70 -5.78 27.54
C ILE A 126 -27.55 -4.41 26.85
N PRO A 127 -28.62 -3.86 26.25
CA PRO A 127 -28.60 -2.53 25.64
C PRO A 127 -28.11 -1.45 26.61
N VAL A 128 -27.50 -0.39 26.07
CA VAL A 128 -26.93 0.70 26.88
C VAL A 128 -28.00 1.36 27.76
N ASP A 129 -29.19 1.60 27.20
CA ASP A 129 -30.29 2.25 27.92
C ASP A 129 -30.75 1.42 29.13
N GLU A 130 -30.83 0.09 28.98
CA GLU A 130 -31.19 -0.82 30.06
C GLU A 130 -30.09 -0.90 31.12
N PHE A 131 -28.82 -0.90 30.71
CA PHE A 131 -27.69 -0.87 31.62
C PHE A 131 -27.67 0.41 32.45
N LEU A 132 -27.82 1.59 31.82
CA LEU A 132 -27.83 2.88 32.52
C LEU A 132 -29.03 3.05 33.44
N ALA A 133 -30.17 2.42 33.12
CA ALA A 133 -31.33 2.39 34.02
C ALA A 133 -31.04 1.60 35.31
N GLN A 134 -30.21 0.55 35.23
CA GLN A 134 -29.82 -0.28 36.38
C GLN A 134 -28.60 0.30 37.12
N HIS A 135 -27.71 0.96 36.38
CA HIS A 135 -26.43 1.51 36.83
C HIS A 135 -26.28 2.99 36.46
N PRO A 136 -27.05 3.89 37.09
CA PRO A 136 -27.00 5.33 36.78
C PRO A 136 -25.64 5.95 37.11
N GLU A 137 -24.82 5.33 37.94
CA GLU A 137 -23.46 5.76 38.27
C GLU A 137 -22.51 5.84 37.07
N HIS A 138 -22.82 5.16 35.97
CA HIS A 138 -22.02 5.14 34.75
C HIS A 138 -22.53 6.07 33.65
N ALA A 139 -23.53 6.92 33.93
CA ALA A 139 -24.12 7.83 32.94
C ALA A 139 -23.12 8.85 32.35
N ASP A 140 -22.17 9.30 33.18
CA ASP A 140 -21.15 10.29 32.78
C ASP A 140 -19.82 9.62 32.35
N ALA A 141 -19.77 8.30 32.25
CA ALA A 141 -18.55 7.57 31.87
C ALA A 141 -18.26 7.71 30.36
N ASP A 142 -16.99 7.68 29.98
CA ASP A 142 -16.59 7.59 28.58
C ASP A 142 -17.00 6.23 27.97
N GLU A 143 -17.13 6.18 26.63
CA GLU A 143 -17.64 5.00 25.93
C GLU A 143 -16.86 3.71 26.25
N ASN A 144 -15.53 3.80 26.37
CA ASN A 144 -14.70 2.65 26.69
C ASN A 144 -14.89 2.20 28.14
N SER A 145 -14.91 3.13 29.09
CA SER A 145 -15.21 2.82 30.49
C SER A 145 -16.62 2.23 30.66
N LEU A 146 -17.61 2.75 29.93
CA LEU A 146 -18.97 2.23 29.92
C LEU A 146 -19.01 0.80 29.36
N MET A 147 -18.28 0.52 28.28
CA MET A 147 -18.19 -0.81 27.70
C MET A 147 -17.55 -1.82 28.65
N ILE A 148 -16.47 -1.43 29.35
CA ILE A 148 -15.82 -2.27 30.38
C ILE A 148 -16.82 -2.58 31.51
N ALA A 149 -17.49 -1.57 32.04
CA ALA A 149 -18.48 -1.75 33.11
C ALA A 149 -19.62 -2.68 32.69
N ARG A 150 -20.10 -2.57 31.45
CA ARG A 150 -21.12 -3.47 30.88
C ARG A 150 -20.64 -4.92 30.78
N ILE A 151 -19.39 -5.13 30.35
CA ILE A 151 -18.79 -6.48 30.26
C ILE A 151 -18.64 -7.09 31.66
N ASP A 152 -18.19 -6.30 32.64
CA ASP A 152 -18.02 -6.77 34.02
C ASP A 152 -19.36 -7.13 34.66
N HIS A 153 -20.41 -6.36 34.41
CA HIS A 153 -21.76 -6.69 34.84
C HIS A 153 -22.25 -8.02 34.24
N GLU A 154 -22.14 -8.20 32.93
CA GLU A 154 -22.51 -9.46 32.26
C GLU A 154 -21.71 -10.65 32.82
N HIS A 155 -20.42 -10.45 33.11
CA HIS A 155 -19.59 -11.48 33.73
C HIS A 155 -20.11 -11.88 35.11
N GLN A 156 -20.45 -10.92 35.97
CA GLN A 156 -21.01 -11.17 37.30
C GLN A 156 -22.36 -11.89 37.23
N GLU A 157 -23.24 -11.49 36.31
CA GLU A 157 -24.52 -12.15 36.11
C GLU A 157 -24.36 -13.60 35.65
N ARG A 158 -23.42 -13.87 34.73
CA ARG A 158 -23.11 -15.25 34.31
C ARG A 158 -22.56 -16.11 35.45
N LEU A 159 -21.73 -15.54 36.32
CA LEU A 159 -21.22 -16.25 37.49
C LEU A 159 -22.37 -16.62 38.45
N LYS A 160 -23.28 -15.67 38.74
CA LYS A 160 -24.46 -15.94 39.57
C LYS A 160 -25.36 -17.01 38.96
N LEU A 161 -25.59 -16.96 37.65
CA LEU A 161 -26.39 -17.96 36.93
C LEU A 161 -25.75 -19.35 36.98
N GLU A 162 -24.44 -19.46 36.80
CA GLU A 162 -23.74 -20.74 36.89
C GLU A 162 -23.74 -21.29 38.33
N GLU A 163 -23.60 -20.45 39.35
CA GLU A 163 -23.74 -20.86 40.75
C GLU A 163 -25.15 -21.40 41.04
N GLN A 164 -26.19 -20.70 40.59
CA GLN A 164 -27.57 -21.16 40.71
C GLN A 164 -27.78 -22.48 39.97
N ARG A 165 -27.23 -22.62 38.75
CA ARG A 165 -27.29 -23.85 37.95
C ARG A 165 -26.66 -25.01 38.70
N GLN A 166 -25.48 -24.82 39.27
CA GLN A 166 -24.79 -25.84 40.06
C GLN A 166 -25.59 -26.20 41.33
N GLY A 167 -26.15 -25.21 42.03
CA GLY A 167 -27.03 -25.43 43.17
C GLY A 167 -28.25 -26.26 42.82
N LEU A 168 -28.93 -25.94 41.72
CA LEU A 168 -30.08 -26.70 41.21
C LEU A 168 -29.70 -28.11 40.76
N LEU A 169 -28.53 -28.28 40.13
CA LEU A 169 -28.02 -29.60 39.75
C LEU A 169 -27.77 -30.49 40.97
N LYS A 170 -27.16 -29.94 42.03
CA LYS A 170 -26.97 -30.66 43.30
C LYS A 170 -28.30 -31.06 43.93
N LYS A 171 -29.28 -30.13 44.00
CA LYS A 171 -30.64 -30.44 44.49
C LYS A 171 -31.31 -31.53 43.67
N LYS A 172 -31.22 -31.47 42.33
CA LYS A 172 -31.75 -32.48 41.43
C LYS A 172 -31.14 -33.85 41.70
N GLN A 173 -29.81 -33.93 41.83
CA GLN A 173 -29.12 -35.19 42.15
C GLN A 173 -29.53 -35.74 43.52
N GLY A 174 -29.67 -34.88 44.53
CA GLY A 174 -30.18 -35.27 45.85
C GLY A 174 -31.59 -35.87 45.78
N LEU A 175 -32.52 -35.20 45.09
CA LEU A 175 -33.88 -35.70 44.90
C LEU A 175 -33.95 -37.02 44.14
N ILE A 176 -33.08 -37.23 43.14
CA ILE A 176 -32.97 -38.50 42.42
C ILE A 176 -32.51 -39.61 43.37
N ALA A 177 -31.51 -39.35 44.21
CA ALA A 177 -31.03 -40.31 45.19
C ALA A 177 -32.11 -40.64 46.25
N ASP A 178 -32.81 -39.64 46.77
CA ASP A 178 -33.90 -39.82 47.73
C ASP A 178 -35.07 -40.61 47.11
N ASN A 179 -35.43 -40.32 45.86
CA ASN A 179 -36.48 -41.05 45.16
C ASN A 179 -36.08 -42.51 44.93
N LYS A 180 -34.81 -42.77 44.58
CA LYS A 180 -34.28 -44.12 44.46
C LYS A 180 -34.34 -44.87 45.80
N LYS A 181 -33.88 -44.24 46.88
CA LYS A 181 -33.94 -44.83 48.23
C LYS A 181 -35.37 -45.16 48.64
N ARG A 182 -36.32 -44.24 48.45
CA ARG A 182 -37.74 -44.49 48.75
C ARG A 182 -38.35 -45.61 47.90
N LYS A 183 -37.94 -45.75 46.64
CA LYS A 183 -38.34 -46.88 45.79
C LYS A 183 -37.78 -48.21 46.32
N ASP A 184 -36.52 -48.22 46.73
CA ASP A 184 -35.89 -49.40 47.31
C ASP A 184 -36.54 -49.79 48.65
N ASP A 185 -36.86 -48.80 49.50
CA ASP A 185 -37.58 -49.00 50.77
C ASP A 185 -39.00 -49.54 50.54
N LEU A 186 -39.73 -49.01 49.55
CA LEU A 186 -41.06 -49.51 49.17
C LEU A 186 -40.99 -50.97 48.68
N ALA A 187 -40.01 -51.28 47.81
CA ALA A 187 -39.81 -52.62 47.30
C ALA A 187 -39.44 -53.63 48.42
N ASN A 188 -38.77 -53.17 49.47
CA ASN A 188 -38.50 -53.99 50.65
C ASN A 188 -39.76 -54.19 51.50
N LEU A 189 -40.56 -53.13 51.69
CA LEU A 189 -41.84 -53.23 52.40
C LEU A 189 -42.80 -54.19 51.70
N ASP A 190 -42.90 -54.14 50.36
CA ASP A 190 -43.71 -55.07 49.57
C ASP A 190 -43.31 -56.52 49.84
N LYS A 191 -41.99 -56.82 49.86
CA LYS A 191 -41.49 -58.16 50.20
C LYS A 191 -41.82 -58.57 51.64
N ASP A 192 -41.73 -57.64 52.59
CA ASP A 192 -42.03 -57.95 53.99
C ASP A 192 -43.53 -58.13 54.23
N LEU A 193 -44.39 -57.41 53.50
CA LEU A 193 -45.84 -57.63 53.46
C LEU A 193 -46.18 -58.99 52.85
N GLU A 194 -45.54 -59.39 51.76
CA GLU A 194 -45.71 -60.73 51.17
C GLU A 194 -45.38 -61.82 52.21
N LYS A 195 -44.23 -61.70 52.90
CA LYS A 195 -43.86 -62.63 53.98
C LYS A 195 -44.86 -62.63 55.13
N PHE A 196 -45.36 -61.45 55.53
CA PHE A 196 -46.36 -61.34 56.60
C PHE A 196 -47.67 -62.02 56.22
N ILE A 197 -48.16 -61.79 54.99
CA ILE A 197 -49.35 -62.45 54.46
C ILE A 197 -49.13 -63.97 54.45
N ASP A 198 -47.99 -64.44 53.96
CA ASP A 198 -47.64 -65.86 53.94
C ASP A 198 -47.60 -66.48 55.35
N ALA A 199 -47.04 -65.76 56.33
CA ALA A 199 -46.99 -66.18 57.72
C ALA A 199 -48.35 -66.15 58.42
N ALA A 200 -49.29 -65.30 57.99
CA ALA A 200 -50.65 -65.18 58.54
C ALA A 200 -51.63 -66.22 57.94
N LYS A 201 -51.37 -66.77 56.75
CA LYS A 201 -52.19 -67.81 56.09
C LYS A 201 -52.57 -69.00 56.99
N PRO A 202 -51.68 -69.56 57.85
CA PRO A 202 -52.03 -70.66 58.76
C PRO A 202 -53.09 -70.29 59.81
N ILE A 203 -53.03 -69.07 60.33
CA ILE A 203 -54.00 -68.56 61.32
C ILE A 203 -55.36 -68.34 60.64
N GLN A 204 -55.37 -67.78 59.42
CA GLN A 204 -56.58 -67.66 58.60
C GLN A 204 -57.26 -69.01 58.38
N LYS A 205 -56.50 -70.04 57.98
CA LYS A 205 -57.01 -71.41 57.81
C LYS A 205 -57.61 -72.02 59.08
N THR A 206 -57.18 -71.54 60.25
CA THR A 206 -57.70 -72.01 61.54
C THR A 206 -59.06 -71.36 61.84
N PHE A 207 -59.24 -70.07 61.54
CA PHE A 207 -60.52 -69.37 61.70
C PHE A 207 -61.53 -69.70 60.59
N GLU A 208 -61.09 -70.03 59.37
CA GLU A 208 -61.95 -70.53 58.28
C GLU A 208 -62.52 -71.93 58.56
N ARG A 209 -61.93 -72.68 59.49
CA ARG A 209 -62.44 -73.98 59.96
C ARG A 209 -63.48 -73.89 61.08
N VAL A 210 -63.77 -72.69 61.59
CA VAL A 210 -64.70 -72.45 62.72
C VAL A 210 -66.07 -71.94 62.23
N VAL A 211 -66.37 -72.07 60.94
CA VAL A 211 -67.74 -71.96 60.39
C VAL A 211 -68.17 -73.31 59.83
#